data_AF-A0A2G9T3M4-F1
#
_entry.id   AF-A0A2G9T3M4-F1
#
_cell.length_a   1.000
_cell.length_b   1.000
_cell.length_c   1.000
_cell.angle_alpha   90.00
_cell.angle_beta   90.00
_cell.angle_gamma   90.00
#
_symmetry.space_group_name_H-M   'P 1'
#
loop_
_entity.id
_entity.type
_entity.pdbx_description
1 polymer ?
#
loop_
_entity_poly.entity_id
_entity_poly.type
_entity_poly.pdbx_seq_one_letter_code
_entity_poly.pdbx_strand_id
1 'polypeptide(L)'
;MSLIGAILGLGDRHLDNVLVNLDRGDVVHIDYNICFDKGRHLRVPETVPFRLTQNILHALGPTQVEGVFRESCSQVLSTLREGREVLLTMLDAFVYDPLVDWAVSDHLTASSAAVGVAVTLAVYGTDSRAVEAKPVAREMFGVRIRENTSLWTKNL
;
A
#
# COMPACT_ATOMS: atom_id res chain seq x y z
N MET A 1 -17.73 -5.47 7.14
CA MET A 1 -16.57 -4.60 6.84
C MET A 1 -15.98 -4.81 5.45
N SER A 2 -15.82 -6.05 4.96
CA SER A 2 -15.06 -6.35 3.72
C SER A 2 -15.53 -5.64 2.45
N LEU A 3 -16.83 -5.66 2.12
CA LEU A 3 -17.34 -5.03 0.88
C LEU A 3 -17.32 -3.51 0.90
N ILE A 4 -17.69 -2.92 2.04
CA ILE A 4 -17.66 -1.46 2.22
C ILE A 4 -16.22 -0.99 2.09
N GLY A 5 -15.28 -1.71 2.70
CA GLY A 5 -13.85 -1.41 2.57
C GLY A 5 -13.35 -1.49 1.13
N ALA A 6 -13.80 -2.48 0.37
CA ALA A 6 -13.46 -2.60 -1.05
C ALA A 6 -14.00 -1.45 -1.90
N ILE A 7 -15.24 -1.00 -1.63
CA ILE A 7 -15.87 0.12 -2.35
C ILE A 7 -15.17 1.44 -2.03
N LEU A 8 -14.81 1.66 -0.77
CA LEU A 8 -14.10 2.86 -0.33
C LEU A 8 -12.60 2.82 -0.66
N GLY A 9 -12.07 1.69 -1.13
CA GLY A 9 -10.64 1.50 -1.38
C GLY A 9 -9.79 1.62 -0.11
N LEU A 10 -10.27 1.04 1.01
CA LEU A 10 -9.52 0.98 2.27
C LEU A 10 -8.27 0.13 2.10
N GLY A 11 -7.11 0.73 2.39
CA GLY A 11 -5.82 0.06 2.40
C GLY A 11 -5.25 -0.10 3.81
N ASP A 12 -4.06 -0.67 3.91
CA ASP A 12 -3.30 -0.89 5.15
C ASP A 12 -4.05 -1.76 6.16
N ARG A 13 -4.59 -2.88 5.67
CA ARG A 13 -5.36 -3.83 6.48
C ARG A 13 -4.46 -4.94 7.01
N HIS A 14 -3.42 -4.56 7.77
CA HIS A 14 -2.59 -5.51 8.52
C HIS A 14 -3.31 -6.04 9.77
N LEU A 15 -2.72 -7.03 10.44
CA LEU A 15 -3.35 -7.69 11.59
C LEU A 15 -3.59 -6.73 12.76
N ASP A 16 -2.69 -5.77 12.99
CA ASP A 16 -2.88 -4.82 14.09
C ASP A 16 -4.06 -3.86 13.87
N ASN A 17 -4.52 -3.70 12.61
CA ASN A 17 -5.69 -2.89 12.26
C ASN A 17 -6.99 -3.70 12.23
N VAL A 18 -6.98 -4.96 12.68
CA VAL A 18 -8.15 -5.84 12.75
C VAL A 18 -8.29 -6.35 14.18
N LEU A 19 -9.23 -5.76 14.91
CA LEU A 19 -9.58 -6.20 16.26
C LEU A 19 -10.68 -7.26 16.20
N VAL A 20 -10.53 -8.31 17.01
CA VAL A 20 -11.52 -9.36 17.18
C VAL A 20 -11.99 -9.37 18.63
N ASN A 21 -13.29 -9.20 18.85
CA ASN A 21 -13.89 -9.40 20.15
C ASN A 21 -14.06 -10.90 20.39
N LEU A 22 -13.33 -11.45 21.37
CA LEU A 22 -13.33 -12.89 21.65
C LEU A 22 -14.62 -13.36 22.34
N ASP A 23 -15.35 -12.47 23.03
CA ASP A 23 -16.58 -12.82 23.73
C ASP A 23 -17.77 -12.94 22.77
N ARG A 24 -17.79 -12.09 21.73
CA ARG A 24 -18.90 -12.00 20.75
C ARG A 24 -18.57 -12.56 19.37
N GLY A 25 -17.28 -12.66 19.03
CA GLY A 25 -16.80 -13.00 17.69
C GLY A 25 -16.85 -11.85 16.68
N ASP A 26 -17.15 -10.62 17.13
CA ASP A 26 -17.24 -9.45 16.25
C ASP A 26 -15.85 -9.00 15.77
N VAL A 27 -15.75 -8.62 14.49
CA VAL A 27 -14.52 -8.09 13.88
C VAL A 27 -14.66 -6.61 13.59
N VAL A 28 -13.76 -5.80 14.13
CA VAL A 28 -13.74 -4.33 13.99
C VAL A 28 -12.43 -3.93 13.32
N HIS A 29 -12.54 -3.17 12.23
CA HIS A 29 -11.37 -2.54 11.61
C HIS A 29 -11.08 -1.23 12.35
N ILE A 30 -9.81 -1.00 12.70
CA ILE A 30 -9.34 0.26 13.27
C ILE A 30 -8.38 0.93 12.29
N ASP A 31 -8.20 2.24 12.47
CA ASP A 31 -7.40 3.12 11.60
C ASP A 31 -7.94 3.20 10.15
N TYR A 32 -8.37 4.38 9.70
CA TYR A 32 -8.89 4.61 8.34
C TYR A 32 -8.05 5.65 7.58
N ASN A 33 -6.77 5.78 7.91
CA ASN A 33 -5.91 6.79 7.30
C ASN A 33 -5.65 6.54 5.80
N ILE A 34 -5.68 5.27 5.37
CA ILE A 34 -5.44 4.85 4.00
C ILE A 34 -6.78 4.43 3.37
N CYS A 35 -7.38 5.35 2.62
CA CYS A 35 -8.64 5.18 1.88
C CYS A 35 -8.46 5.55 0.40
N PHE A 36 -9.48 5.29 -0.42
CA PHE A 36 -9.57 5.70 -1.83
C PHE A 36 -8.40 5.19 -2.67
N ASP A 37 -8.08 3.90 -2.56
CA ASP A 37 -7.05 3.21 -3.35
C ASP A 37 -5.61 3.72 -3.12
N LYS A 38 -5.38 4.55 -2.10
CA LYS A 38 -4.02 4.96 -1.67
C LYS A 38 -3.15 3.77 -1.28
N GLY A 39 -3.74 2.66 -0.83
CA GLY A 39 -3.03 1.41 -0.49
C GLY A 39 -2.23 0.81 -1.65
N ARG A 40 -2.59 1.10 -2.91
CA ARG A 40 -1.84 0.64 -4.10
C ARG A 40 -0.52 1.37 -4.30
N HIS A 41 -0.35 2.53 -3.67
CA HIS A 41 0.84 3.37 -3.81
C HIS A 41 1.80 3.24 -2.62
N LEU A 42 1.50 2.33 -1.68
CA LEU A 42 2.42 2.00 -0.60
C LEU A 42 3.70 1.34 -1.14
N ARG A 43 4.78 1.42 -0.35
CA ARG A 43 6.06 0.77 -0.67
C ARG A 43 5.90 -0.70 -1.03
N VAL A 44 4.99 -1.39 -0.34
CA VAL A 44 4.48 -2.72 -0.72
C VAL A 44 3.01 -2.54 -1.08
N PRO A 45 2.65 -2.63 -2.36
CA PRO A 45 1.30 -2.32 -2.80
C PRO A 45 0.31 -3.38 -2.32
N GLU A 46 -0.83 -2.94 -1.81
CA GLU A 46 -1.95 -3.84 -1.55
C GLU A 46 -2.73 -4.10 -2.85
N THR A 47 -2.61 -5.33 -3.37
CA THR A 47 -3.24 -5.74 -4.63
C THR A 47 -4.63 -6.36 -4.44
N VAL A 48 -5.00 -6.69 -3.21
CA VAL A 48 -6.28 -7.31 -2.88
C VAL A 48 -7.29 -6.27 -2.43
N PRO A 49 -8.59 -6.41 -2.79
CA PRO A 49 -9.61 -5.42 -2.44
C PRO A 49 -9.98 -5.44 -0.95
N PHE A 50 -9.79 -6.57 -0.28
CA PHE A 50 -9.96 -6.73 1.16
C PHE A 50 -9.24 -8.00 1.63
N ARG A 51 -8.96 -8.09 2.93
CA ARG A 51 -8.28 -9.24 3.53
C ARG A 51 -9.24 -10.44 3.65
N LEU A 52 -8.98 -11.49 2.87
CA LEU A 52 -9.66 -12.79 2.97
C LEU A 52 -8.63 -13.91 2.92
N THR A 53 -7.84 -14.03 3.98
CA THR A 53 -6.77 -15.05 4.08
C THR A 53 -7.34 -16.42 4.46
N GLN A 54 -6.53 -17.47 4.36
CA GLN A 54 -6.89 -18.83 4.77
C GLN A 54 -7.37 -18.89 6.23
N ASN A 55 -6.78 -18.09 7.13
CA ASN A 55 -7.21 -18.03 8.53
C ASN A 55 -8.65 -17.50 8.66
N ILE A 56 -9.00 -16.48 7.87
CA ILE A 56 -10.36 -15.92 7.85
C ILE A 56 -11.32 -16.92 7.20
N LEU A 57 -10.92 -17.55 6.10
CA LEU A 57 -11.74 -18.59 5.45
C LEU A 57 -12.03 -19.76 6.39
N HIS A 58 -11.04 -20.18 7.17
CA HIS A 58 -11.21 -21.24 8.16
C HIS A 58 -12.14 -20.81 9.31
N ALA A 59 -12.08 -19.53 9.70
CA ALA A 59 -13.00 -18.98 10.70
C ALA A 59 -14.46 -18.91 10.23
N LEU A 60 -14.73 -18.87 8.93
CA LEU A 60 -16.09 -18.94 8.36
C LEU A 60 -16.71 -20.35 8.45
N GLY A 61 -15.94 -21.36 8.87
CA GLY A 61 -16.42 -22.72 9.06
C GLY A 61 -16.50 -23.54 7.76
N PRO A 62 -17.27 -24.63 7.76
CA PRO A 62 -17.23 -25.64 6.69
C PRO A 62 -17.75 -25.14 5.34
N THR A 63 -18.65 -24.16 5.34
CA THR A 63 -19.19 -23.55 4.12
C THR A 63 -18.26 -22.50 3.51
N GLN A 64 -17.24 -22.07 4.24
CA GLN A 64 -16.27 -21.04 3.83
C GLN A 64 -16.97 -19.82 3.20
N VAL A 65 -16.58 -19.46 1.98
CA VAL A 65 -17.13 -18.33 1.20
C VAL A 65 -18.53 -18.59 0.66
N GLU A 66 -18.86 -19.81 0.28
CA GLU A 66 -20.08 -20.14 -0.48
C GLU A 66 -21.36 -20.19 0.37
N GLY A 67 -21.26 -19.96 1.68
CA GLY A 67 -22.42 -19.92 2.57
C GLY A 67 -22.87 -18.50 2.94
N VAL A 68 -23.08 -18.31 4.24
CA VAL A 68 -23.58 -17.06 4.85
C VAL A 68 -22.75 -15.83 4.44
N PHE A 69 -21.44 -16.01 4.23
CA PHE A 69 -20.57 -14.92 3.80
C PHE A 69 -20.98 -14.35 2.44
N ARG A 70 -21.13 -15.20 1.40
CA ARG A 70 -21.52 -14.75 0.05
C ARG A 70 -22.93 -14.16 0.02
N GLU A 71 -23.88 -14.75 0.74
CA GLU A 71 -25.25 -14.23 0.82
C GLU A 71 -25.29 -12.85 1.49
N SER A 72 -24.65 -12.72 2.65
CA SER A 72 -24.52 -11.44 3.37
C SER A 72 -23.84 -10.40 2.49
N CYS A 73 -22.81 -10.81 1.73
CA CYS A 73 -22.14 -9.93 0.80
C CYS A 73 -23.06 -9.42 -0.32
N SER A 74 -23.84 -10.31 -0.93
CA SER A 74 -24.81 -9.95 -1.97
C SER A 74 -25.84 -8.94 -1.44
N GLN A 75 -26.37 -9.18 -0.23
CA GLN A 75 -27.35 -8.30 0.38
C GLN A 75 -26.78 -6.91 0.70
N VAL A 76 -25.59 -6.85 1.30
CA VAL A 76 -24.89 -5.58 1.56
C VAL A 76 -24.66 -4.82 0.26
N LEU A 77 -24.22 -5.48 -0.82
CA LEU A 77 -24.04 -4.84 -2.12
C LEU A 77 -25.36 -4.29 -2.69
N SER A 78 -26.47 -5.02 -2.56
CA SER A 78 -27.78 -4.53 -3.01
C SER A 78 -28.17 -3.25 -2.25
N THR A 79 -28.07 -3.28 -0.92
CA THR A 79 -28.41 -2.13 -0.07
C THR A 79 -27.53 -0.91 -0.37
N LEU A 80 -26.22 -1.10 -0.58
CA LEU A 80 -25.33 0.01 -0.94
C LEU A 80 -25.66 0.60 -2.32
N ARG A 81 -26.10 -0.22 -3.29
CA ARG A 81 -26.50 0.25 -4.63
C ARG A 81 -27.83 1.01 -4.60
N GLU A 82 -28.77 0.56 -3.78
CA GLU A 82 -30.03 1.26 -3.52
C GLU A 82 -29.77 2.62 -2.84
N GLY A 83 -28.90 2.65 -1.83
CA GLY A 83 -28.49 3.83 -1.08
C GLY A 83 -27.38 4.68 -1.71
N ARG A 84 -27.08 4.52 -3.01
CA ARG A 84 -25.92 5.17 -3.67
C ARG A 84 -25.91 6.70 -3.51
N GLU A 85 -27.07 7.35 -3.52
CA GLU A 85 -27.17 8.81 -3.48
C GLU A 85 -26.74 9.36 -2.13
N VAL A 86 -27.12 8.67 -1.05
CA VAL A 86 -26.69 8.99 0.32
C VAL A 86 -25.19 8.79 0.46
N LEU A 87 -24.65 7.68 -0.06
CA LEU A 87 -23.22 7.40 -0.04
C LEU A 87 -22.42 8.46 -0.80
N LEU A 88 -22.84 8.82 -2.01
CA LEU A 88 -22.19 9.87 -2.80
C LEU A 88 -22.21 11.22 -2.08
N THR A 89 -23.35 11.57 -1.48
CA THR A 89 -23.47 12.83 -0.73
C THR A 89 -22.53 12.86 0.48
N MET A 90 -22.35 11.74 1.18
CA MET A 90 -21.36 11.64 2.26
C MET A 90 -19.92 11.73 1.74
N LEU A 91 -19.64 11.12 0.58
CA LEU A 91 -18.31 11.17 -0.04
C LEU A 91 -17.96 12.56 -0.58
N ASP A 92 -18.95 13.31 -1.08
CA ASP A 92 -18.77 14.69 -1.53
C ASP A 92 -18.23 15.58 -0.41
N ALA A 93 -18.68 15.37 0.83
CA ALA A 93 -18.16 16.11 1.98
C ALA A 93 -16.65 15.92 2.18
N PHE A 94 -16.10 14.73 1.90
CA PHE A 94 -14.66 14.47 1.99
C PHE A 94 -13.87 15.13 0.85
N VAL A 95 -14.46 15.28 -0.33
CA VAL A 95 -13.81 15.96 -1.47
C VAL A 95 -13.60 17.44 -1.18
N TYR A 96 -14.56 18.07 -0.49
CA TYR A 96 -14.50 19.48 -0.13
C TYR A 96 -13.76 19.75 1.18
N ASP A 97 -13.35 18.73 1.92
CA ASP A 97 -12.61 18.91 3.16
C ASP A 97 -11.13 19.27 2.86
N PRO A 98 -10.68 20.50 3.19
CA PRO A 98 -9.31 20.96 2.91
C PRO A 98 -8.25 20.24 3.75
N LEU A 99 -8.66 19.50 4.79
CA LEU A 99 -7.75 18.72 5.63
C LEU A 99 -7.50 17.31 5.08
N VAL A 100 -8.27 16.88 4.08
CA VAL A 100 -8.05 15.58 3.44
C VAL A 100 -6.87 15.71 2.48
N ASP A 101 -5.74 15.12 2.87
CA ASP A 101 -4.57 15.05 2.01
C ASP A 101 -4.79 13.99 0.93
N TRP A 102 -5.21 14.41 -0.26
CA TRP A 102 -5.37 13.55 -1.44
C TRP A 102 -4.05 13.19 -2.12
N ALA A 103 -2.94 13.84 -1.75
CA ALA A 103 -1.66 13.52 -2.34
C ALA A 103 -1.21 12.13 -1.88
N VAL A 104 -0.82 11.30 -2.84
CA VAL A 104 -0.03 10.11 -2.56
C VAL A 104 1.30 10.62 -2.04
N SER A 105 1.61 10.36 -0.77
CA SER A 105 2.89 10.73 -0.19
C SER A 105 3.99 9.95 -0.93
N ASP A 106 4.60 10.65 -1.88
CA ASP A 106 5.69 10.19 -2.73
C ASP A 106 6.97 10.09 -1.86
N HIS A 107 6.96 9.17 -0.90
CA HIS A 107 8.12 8.82 -0.09
C HIS A 107 9.17 8.02 -0.90
N LEU A 108 9.01 7.95 -2.23
CA LEU A 108 10.06 7.61 -3.19
C LEU A 108 10.90 8.83 -3.61
N THR A 109 10.93 9.91 -2.82
CA THR A 109 12.14 10.72 -2.69
C THR A 109 13.25 9.94 -1.97
N ALA A 110 13.57 8.76 -2.51
CA ALA A 110 14.87 8.14 -2.34
C ALA A 110 15.89 9.15 -2.89
N SER A 111 16.44 9.98 -1.99
CA SER A 111 17.48 10.99 -2.24
C SER A 111 17.45 11.53 -3.68
N SER A 112 16.75 12.64 -3.91
CA SER A 112 16.64 13.35 -5.19
C SER A 112 17.96 13.51 -5.96
N ALA A 113 19.11 13.42 -5.29
CA ALA A 113 20.43 13.36 -5.89
C ALA A 113 20.70 12.09 -6.75
N ALA A 114 20.26 10.89 -6.33
CA ALA A 114 20.62 9.64 -7.00
C ALA A 114 19.83 9.39 -8.30
N VAL A 115 18.52 9.71 -8.29
CA VAL A 115 17.67 9.62 -9.49
C VAL A 115 18.08 10.68 -10.52
N GLY A 116 18.42 11.90 -10.07
CA GLY A 116 18.92 12.95 -10.94
C GLY A 116 20.17 12.50 -11.71
N VAL A 117 21.17 11.95 -11.01
CA VAL A 117 22.42 11.49 -11.65
C VAL A 117 22.17 10.31 -12.60
N ALA A 118 21.34 9.34 -12.22
CA ALA A 118 21.04 8.18 -13.08
C ALA A 118 20.27 8.57 -14.35
N VAL A 119 19.29 9.47 -14.23
CA VAL A 119 18.52 10.00 -15.36
C VAL A 119 19.42 10.88 -16.24
N THR A 120 20.25 11.75 -15.66
CA THR A 120 21.21 12.55 -16.45
C THR A 120 22.24 11.68 -17.16
N LEU A 121 22.75 10.62 -16.54
CA LEU A 121 23.70 9.70 -17.18
C LEU A 121 23.04 8.88 -18.31
N ALA A 122 21.78 8.50 -18.15
CA ALA A 122 21.01 7.78 -19.16
C ALA A 122 20.54 8.68 -20.31
N VAL A 123 20.19 9.94 -20.02
CA VAL A 123 19.70 10.92 -21.01
C VAL A 123 20.85 11.60 -21.75
N TYR A 124 21.96 11.92 -21.09
CA TYR A 124 23.14 12.57 -21.68
C TYR A 124 24.26 11.57 -21.98
N GLY A 125 23.90 10.34 -22.35
CA GLY A 125 24.86 9.31 -22.75
C GLY A 125 25.90 9.87 -23.72
N THR A 126 27.17 9.77 -23.29
CA THR A 126 28.41 9.93 -24.07
C THR A 126 28.68 11.31 -24.70
N ASP A 127 29.10 12.27 -23.88
CA ASP A 127 30.10 13.25 -24.32
C ASP A 127 31.44 12.92 -23.68
N SER A 128 32.54 13.21 -24.40
CA SER A 128 33.92 12.76 -24.15
C SER A 128 34.49 13.03 -22.74
N ARG A 129 33.75 13.73 -21.86
CA ARG A 129 33.98 13.85 -20.41
C ARG A 129 33.62 12.59 -19.60
N ALA A 130 32.78 11.70 -20.13
CA ALA A 130 32.43 10.43 -19.48
C ALA A 130 33.65 9.50 -19.31
N VAL A 131 34.68 9.66 -20.16
CA VAL A 131 35.95 8.92 -20.07
C VAL A 131 36.76 9.37 -18.85
N GLU A 132 36.74 10.66 -18.50
CA GLU A 132 37.39 11.20 -17.29
C GLU A 132 36.64 10.86 -15.99
N ALA A 133 35.31 10.70 -16.06
CA ALA A 133 34.50 10.34 -14.89
C ALA A 133 34.55 8.84 -14.54
N LYS A 134 34.98 7.97 -15.46
CA LYS A 134 35.08 6.52 -15.28
C LYS A 134 36.02 6.07 -14.14
N PRO A 135 37.24 6.62 -13.97
CA PRO A 135 38.10 6.26 -12.83
C PRO A 135 37.48 6.70 -11.49
N VAL A 136 36.91 7.91 -11.43
CA VAL A 136 36.29 8.44 -10.20
C VAL A 136 35.07 7.60 -9.79
N ALA A 137 34.23 7.20 -10.75
CA ALA A 137 33.10 6.33 -10.47
C ALA A 137 33.53 4.93 -9.99
N ARG A 138 34.63 4.37 -10.52
CA ARG A 138 35.19 3.09 -10.06
C ARG A 138 35.75 3.17 -8.64
N GLU A 139 36.44 4.26 -8.30
CA GLU A 139 36.94 4.48 -6.94
C GLU A 139 35.79 4.64 -5.94
N MET A 140 34.79 5.46 -6.26
CA MET A 140 33.58 5.62 -5.44
C MET A 140 32.84 4.29 -5.22
N PHE A 141 32.75 3.46 -6.25
CA PHE A 141 32.17 2.12 -6.15
C PHE A 141 33.02 1.20 -5.25
N GLY A 142 34.35 1.26 -5.37
CA GLY A 142 35.27 0.50 -4.53
C GLY A 142 35.25 0.90 -3.06
N VAL A 143 35.08 2.19 -2.75
CA VAL A 143 34.85 2.70 -1.39
C VAL A 143 33.54 2.11 -0.85
N ARG A 144 32.47 2.16 -1.65
CA ARG A 144 31.16 1.67 -1.22
C ARG A 144 31.12 0.18 -0.95
N ILE A 145 31.82 -0.63 -1.75
CA ILE A 145 31.97 -2.07 -1.48
C ILE A 145 32.74 -2.28 -0.17
N ARG A 146 33.86 -1.58 0.05
CA ARG A 146 34.65 -1.73 1.29
C ARG A 146 33.88 -1.35 2.55
N GLU A 147 33.15 -0.24 2.53
CA GLU A 147 32.26 0.16 3.63
C GLU A 147 31.26 -0.94 3.97
N ASN A 148 30.62 -1.50 2.94
CA ASN A 148 29.60 -2.52 3.12
C ASN A 148 30.21 -3.87 3.53
N THR A 149 31.43 -4.19 3.11
CA THR A 149 32.09 -5.46 3.47
C THR A 149 32.29 -5.60 4.99
N SER A 150 32.47 -4.48 5.71
CA SER A 150 32.55 -4.47 7.18
C SER A 150 31.24 -4.88 7.88
N LEU A 151 30.09 -4.65 7.24
CA LEU A 151 28.78 -5.06 7.74
C LEU A 151 28.51 -6.53 7.45
N TRP A 152 29.06 -7.06 6.37
CA TRP A 152 28.86 -8.45 5.95
C TRP A 152 29.72 -9.43 6.77
N THR A 153 30.94 -9.04 7.12
CA THR A 153 31.85 -9.84 7.96
C THR A 153 31.46 -9.88 9.44
N LYS A 154 30.62 -8.94 9.92
CA LYS A 154 30.05 -8.95 11.28
C LYS A 154 28.81 -9.83 11.43
N ASN A 155 28.27 -10.36 10.33
CA ASN A 155 27.09 -11.22 10.30
C ASN A 155 27.43 -12.69 9.98
N LEU A 156 28.71 -13.06 10.08
CA LEU A 156 29.25 -14.42 10.08
C LEU A 156 29.96 -14.65 11.42
#